data_AF-A0A538MGG1-F1
#
_entry.id   AF-A0A538MGG1-F1
#
_cell.length_a   1.000
_cell.length_b   1.000
_cell.length_c   1.000
_cell.angle_alpha   90.00
_cell.angle_beta   90.00
_cell.angle_gamma   90.00
#
_symmetry.space_group_name_H-M   'P 1'
#
loop_
_entity.id
_entity.type
_entity.pdbx_description
1 polymer ?
#
loop_
_entity_poly.entity_id
_entity_poly.type
_entity_poly.pdbx_seq_one_letter_code
_entity_poly.pdbx_strand_id
1 'polypeptide(L)'
;MPPQPLELIGHEAIGVFLDDRAEVRGAPLQLRPTRANGQPAFGYYLRSQPRGMMVLTLSGSKLDEITFFADPALPGRFGLPEHI
;
A
#
# COMPACT_ATOMS: atom_id res chain seq x y z
N MET A 1 6.16 -6.59 12.30
CA MET A 1 6.45 -6.36 10.89
C MET A 1 6.65 -4.85 10.70
N PRO A 2 7.86 -4.40 10.37
CA PRO A 2 8.13 -2.97 10.22
C PRO A 2 7.60 -2.44 8.87
N PRO A 3 7.24 -1.15 8.80
CA PRO A 3 6.98 -0.49 7.52
C PRO A 3 8.25 -0.40 6.67
N GLN A 4 8.10 -0.06 5.40
CA GLN A 4 9.26 0.30 4.57
C GLN A 4 10.02 1.48 5.20
N PRO A 5 11.36 1.46 5.19
CA PRO A 5 12.17 2.42 5.94
C PRO A 5 12.27 3.82 5.29
N LEU A 6 11.80 3.96 4.04
CA LEU A 6 11.82 5.24 3.34
C LEU A 6 10.64 6.10 3.81
N GLU A 7 10.94 7.30 4.31
CA GLU A 7 9.96 8.31 4.69
C GLU A 7 10.01 9.48 3.70
N LEU A 8 8.84 9.87 3.20
CA LEU A 8 8.67 11.02 2.30
C LEU A 8 7.59 11.92 2.86
N ILE A 9 7.90 13.20 2.98
CA ILE A 9 6.99 14.21 3.56
C ILE A 9 6.56 15.17 2.46
N GLY A 10 5.25 15.44 2.42
CA GLY A 10 4.65 16.42 1.51
C GLY A 10 4.09 15.81 0.23
N HIS A 11 2.99 16.38 -0.24
CA HIS A 11 2.19 15.84 -1.34
C HIS A 11 2.97 15.75 -2.66
N GLU A 12 3.82 16.73 -2.97
CA GLU A 12 4.62 16.75 -4.20
C GLU A 12 5.65 15.62 -4.21
N ALA A 13 6.46 15.49 -3.15
CA ALA A 13 7.47 14.43 -3.04
C ALA A 13 6.85 13.03 -3.08
N ILE A 14 5.70 12.85 -2.40
CA ILE A 14 4.94 11.60 -2.43
C ILE A 14 4.41 11.33 -3.85
N GLY A 15 3.85 12.33 -4.52
CA GLY A 15 3.34 12.19 -5.89
C GLY A 15 4.42 11.76 -6.87
N VAL A 16 5.54 12.48 -6.91
CA VAL A 16 6.70 12.14 -7.77
C VAL A 16 7.19 10.72 -7.50
N PHE A 17 7.28 10.33 -6.22
CA PHE A 17 7.68 8.97 -5.86
C PHE A 17 6.69 7.91 -6.34
N LEU A 18 5.38 8.14 -6.16
CA LEU A 18 4.37 7.17 -6.58
C LEU A 18 4.37 6.97 -8.10
N ASP A 19 4.60 8.06 -8.86
CA ASP A 19 4.70 8.06 -10.32
C ASP A 19 5.96 7.33 -10.79
N ASP A 20 7.14 7.67 -10.27
CA ASP A 20 8.40 6.96 -10.55
C ASP A 20 8.25 5.46 -10.29
N ARG A 21 7.70 5.10 -9.12
CA ARG A 21 7.49 3.69 -8.79
C ARG A 21 6.48 3.03 -9.71
N ALA A 22 5.51 3.75 -10.27
CA ALA A 22 4.58 3.20 -11.26
C ALA A 22 5.29 2.86 -12.57
N GLU A 23 6.18 3.74 -13.04
CA GLU A 23 7.02 3.51 -14.21
C GLU A 23 7.95 2.31 -14.00
N VAL A 24 8.69 2.29 -12.88
CA VAL A 24 9.63 1.22 -12.53
C VAL A 24 8.94 -0.16 -12.44
N ARG A 25 7.71 -0.22 -11.93
CA ARG A 25 6.94 -1.49 -11.87
C ARG A 25 6.53 -2.00 -13.24
N GLY A 26 6.39 -1.13 -14.24
CA GLY A 26 5.93 -1.45 -15.59
C GLY A 26 4.49 -2.00 -15.64
N ALA A 27 3.73 -1.92 -14.55
CA ALA A 27 2.33 -2.32 -14.45
C ALA A 27 1.68 -1.63 -13.24
N PRO A 28 0.36 -1.33 -13.32
CA PRO A 28 -0.36 -0.72 -12.21
C PRO A 28 -0.45 -1.67 -11.01
N LEU A 29 -0.47 -1.09 -9.81
CA LEU A 29 -0.86 -1.85 -8.62
C LEU A 29 -2.34 -2.16 -8.68
N GLN A 30 -2.67 -3.39 -8.31
CA GLN A 30 -4.04 -3.84 -8.16
C GLN A 30 -4.34 -3.86 -6.66
N LEU A 31 -5.41 -3.18 -6.24
CA LEU A 31 -5.74 -2.97 -4.82
C LEU A 31 -6.99 -3.75 -4.42
N ARG A 32 -6.95 -4.39 -3.27
CA ARG A 32 -8.11 -5.01 -2.61
C ARG A 32 -8.35 -4.37 -1.25
N PRO A 33 -9.52 -3.75 -1.02
CA PRO A 33 -9.80 -3.04 0.22
C PRO A 33 -9.88 -4.01 1.40
N THR A 34 -9.38 -3.57 2.55
CA THR A 34 -9.47 -4.27 3.84
C THR A 34 -9.33 -3.25 4.98
N ARG A 35 -9.14 -3.73 6.21
CA ARG A 35 -8.82 -2.90 7.37
C ARG A 35 -7.60 -3.45 8.10
N ALA A 36 -6.78 -2.56 8.61
CA ALA A 36 -5.66 -2.89 9.49
C ALA A 36 -5.72 -2.00 10.73
N ASN A 37 -5.78 -2.59 11.92
CA ASN A 37 -5.89 -1.87 13.20
C ASN A 37 -7.02 -0.81 13.19
N GLY A 38 -8.16 -1.13 12.60
CA GLY A 38 -9.32 -0.23 12.48
C GLY A 38 -9.23 0.80 11.34
N GLN A 39 -8.04 1.03 10.78
CA GLN A 39 -7.80 1.99 9.71
C GLN A 39 -8.13 1.40 8.32
N PRO A 40 -8.51 2.24 7.34
CA PRO A 40 -8.61 1.81 5.94
C PRO A 40 -7.26 1.31 5.44
N ALA A 41 -7.27 0.19 4.73
CA ALA A 41 -6.07 -0.40 4.17
C ALA A 41 -6.37 -1.12 2.84
N PHE A 42 -5.32 -1.42 2.10
CA PHE A 42 -5.38 -2.25 0.91
C PHE A 42 -4.34 -3.37 0.99
N GLY A 43 -4.71 -4.57 0.56
CA GLY A 43 -3.72 -5.49 0.00
C GLY A 43 -3.35 -4.98 -1.39
N TYR A 44 -2.06 -4.84 -1.68
CA TYR A 44 -1.59 -4.43 -3.00
C TYR A 44 -0.88 -5.58 -3.70
N TYR A 45 -1.21 -5.71 -4.98
CA TYR A 45 -0.77 -6.79 -5.86
C TYR A 45 -0.11 -6.19 -7.10
N LEU A 46 0.87 -6.90 -7.63
CA LEU A 46 1.52 -6.57 -8.89
C LEU A 46 1.52 -7.82 -9.77
N ARG A 47 0.92 -7.72 -10.96
CA ARG A 47 0.71 -8.84 -11.88
C ARG A 47 0.00 -10.01 -11.19
N SER A 48 -1.12 -9.69 -10.52
CA SER A 48 -1.96 -10.67 -9.81
C SER A 48 -1.30 -11.39 -8.64
N GLN A 49 -0.10 -10.97 -8.22
CA GLN A 49 0.62 -11.54 -7.09
C GLN A 49 0.71 -10.55 -5.91
N PRO A 50 0.50 -11.00 -4.67
CA PRO A 50 0.52 -10.15 -3.49
C PRO A 50 1.93 -9.61 -3.27
N ARG A 51 2.01 -8.34 -2.89
CA ARG A 51 3.27 -7.66 -2.56
C ARG A 51 3.28 -7.13 -1.13
N GLY A 52 2.11 -6.89 -0.55
CA GLY A 52 1.98 -6.54 0.84
C GLY A 52 0.71 -5.75 1.15
N MET A 53 0.78 -4.93 2.20
CA MET A 53 -0.31 -4.08 2.66
C MET A 53 0.06 -2.59 2.59
N MET A 54 -0.91 -1.77 2.23
CA MET A 54 -0.86 -0.31 2.26
C MET A 54 -1.89 0.15 3.29
N VAL A 55 -1.45 0.82 4.35
CA VAL A 55 -2.35 1.36 5.39
C VAL A 55 -2.47 2.85 5.21
N LEU A 56 -3.70 3.36 5.29
CA LEU A 56 -4.01 4.78 5.16
C LEU A 56 -4.36 5.35 6.53
N THR A 57 -3.55 6.28 7.00
CA THR A 57 -3.86 7.07 8.19
C THR A 57 -4.66 8.29 7.76
N LEU A 58 -5.81 8.51 8.41
CA LEU A 58 -6.69 9.64 8.12
C LEU A 58 -6.65 10.65 9.27
N SER A 59 -6.61 11.93 8.92
CA SER A 59 -6.89 13.04 9.82
C SER A 59 -8.20 13.69 9.40
N GLY A 60 -9.28 13.36 10.12
CA GLY A 60 -10.64 13.73 9.73
C GLY A 60 -11.03 13.10 8.39
N SER A 61 -11.35 13.94 7.40
CA SER A 61 -11.73 13.50 6.05
C SER A 61 -10.56 13.53 5.05
N LYS A 62 -9.32 13.71 5.51
CA LYS A 62 -8.13 13.82 4.66
C LYS A 62 -7.16 12.69 4.95
N LEU A 63 -6.43 12.30 3.91
CA LEU A 63 -5.30 11.39 4.03
C LEU A 63 -4.13 12.13 4.70
N ASP A 64 -3.59 11.54 5.76
CA ASP A 64 -2.45 12.07 6.52
C ASP A 64 -1.17 11.29 6.18
N GLU A 65 -1.26 9.95 6.10
CA GLU A 65 -0.11 9.08 5.84
C GLU A 65 -0.50 7.89 4.95
N ILE A 66 0.47 7.44 4.14
CA ILE A 66 0.43 6.15 3.44
C ILE A 66 1.60 5.31 3.93
N THR A 67 1.33 4.25 4.67
CA THR A 67 2.37 3.34 5.17
C THR A 67 2.39 2.05 4.35
N PHE A 68 3.53 1.72 3.75
CA PHE A 68 3.72 0.46 3.03
C PHE A 68 4.37 -0.61 3.89
N PHE A 69 3.79 -1.79 3.87
CA PHE A 69 4.27 -3.01 4.52
C PHE A 69 4.54 -4.05 3.42
N ALA A 70 5.80 -4.30 3.08
CA ALA A 70 6.19 -5.17 1.96
C ALA A 70 6.46 -6.62 2.42
N ASP A 71 5.39 -7.35 2.71
CA ASP A 71 5.42 -8.80 2.95
C ASP A 71 4.26 -9.47 2.20
N PRO A 72 4.55 -10.30 1.18
CA PRO A 72 3.53 -11.01 0.39
C PRO A 72 2.60 -11.91 1.21
N ALA A 73 2.98 -12.32 2.42
CA ALA A 73 2.11 -13.14 3.29
C ALA A 73 1.02 -12.32 3.99
N LEU A 74 1.15 -10.99 4.06
CA LEU A 74 0.19 -10.17 4.79
C LEU A 74 -1.23 -10.22 4.21
N PRO A 75 -1.48 -10.05 2.89
CA PRO A 75 -2.84 -10.06 2.36
C PRO A 75 -3.65 -11.28 2.82
N GLY A 76 -3.05 -12.48 2.81
CA GLY A 76 -3.69 -13.70 3.31
C GLY A 76 -4.08 -13.63 4.80
N ARG A 77 -3.25 -13.02 5.65
CA ARG A 77 -3.56 -12.79 7.08
C ARG A 77 -4.74 -11.83 7.30
N PHE A 78 -5.04 -11.00 6.31
CA PHE A 78 -6.19 -10.09 6.31
C PHE A 78 -7.38 -10.63 5.49
N GLY A 79 -7.40 -11.94 5.18
CA GLY A 79 -8.49 -12.60 4.46
C GLY A 79 -8.57 -12.24 2.98
N LEU A 80 -7.51 -11.66 2.42
CA LEU A 80 -7.43 -11.33 1.00
C LEU A 80 -6.90 -12.53 0.19
N PRO A 81 -7.28 -12.64 -1.09
CA PRO A 81 -6.90 -13.78 -1.93
C PRO A 81 -5.39 -13.81 -2.22
N GLU A 82 -4.85 -15.00 -2.46
CA GLU A 82 -3.44 -15.17 -2.82
C GLU A 82 -3.13 -14.72 -4.25
N HIS A 83 -4.14 -14.58 -5.11
CA HIS A 83 -4.04 -14.10 -6.49
C HIS A 83 -5.33 -13.36 -6.89
N ILE A 84 -5.25 -12.40 -7.82
CA ILE A 84 -6.42 -11.60 -8.27
C ILE A 84 -6.49 -11.35 -9.77
#